data_AF-A0A416C4N6-F1
#
_entry.id   AF-A0A416C4N6-F1
#
_cell.length_a   1.000
_cell.length_b   1.000
_cell.length_c   1.000
_cell.angle_alpha   90.00
_cell.angle_beta   90.00
_cell.angle_gamma   90.00
#
_symmetry.space_group_name_H-M   'P 1'
#
loop_
_entity.id
_entity.type
_entity.pdbx_description
1 polymer ?
#
loop_
_entity_poly.entity_id
_entity_poly.type
_entity_poly.pdbx_seq_one_letter_code
_entity_poly.pdbx_strand_id
1 'polypeptide(L)'
;MAYFNRDKIYEALDGITVAEKLGLDVSNHGRLEILCTNLDHDDTHKNNCVLNKRGHYCFVCDRQTNLEGMVMNVCGIDYQKALETLAGWAGIAPEKKAADIKPVNKPPLSQKEIEELNLDLETPHAVADITSYGNYRTKETRERDIAGYYLNGENRNFSLRRLWEEDPNTYRVIMNGKIMERLHAIVESGYLYSSKEGKEFLKMTGTSYSVMKRVLNQEAAQLIAARKKLYAM
;
A
#
# COMPACT_ATOMS: atom_id res chain seq x y z
N MET A 1 6.35 -13.60 16.09
CA MET A 1 7.13 -13.74 14.84
C MET A 1 7.83 -12.43 14.59
N ALA A 2 9.15 -12.43 14.48
CA ALA A 2 9.94 -11.25 14.17
C ALA A 2 9.62 -10.75 12.74
N TYR A 3 9.53 -9.45 12.55
CA TYR A 3 9.39 -8.85 11.23
C TYR A 3 10.75 -8.30 10.80
N PHE A 4 11.13 -8.57 9.56
CA PHE A 4 12.37 -8.07 8.99
C PHE A 4 12.04 -7.23 7.77
N ASN A 5 12.47 -5.97 7.80
CA ASN A 5 12.25 -5.04 6.71
C ASN A 5 13.09 -5.46 5.51
N ARG A 6 12.41 -5.93 4.48
CA ARG A 6 13.03 -6.49 3.28
C ARG A 6 13.77 -5.42 2.46
N ASP A 7 13.26 -4.20 2.40
CA ASP A 7 13.93 -3.13 1.67
C ASP A 7 15.28 -2.80 2.30
N LYS A 8 15.36 -2.72 3.63
CA LYS A 8 16.62 -2.54 4.35
C LYS A 8 17.61 -3.68 4.08
N ILE A 9 17.13 -4.91 3.99
CA ILE A 9 17.98 -6.07 3.65
C ILE A 9 18.57 -5.91 2.25
N TYR A 10 17.76 -5.48 1.27
CA TYR A 10 18.20 -5.31 -0.12
C TYR A 10 19.05 -4.05 -0.35
N GLU A 11 18.99 -3.07 0.55
CA GLU A 11 19.92 -1.94 0.58
C GLU A 11 21.30 -2.35 1.15
N ALA A 12 21.30 -3.27 2.13
CA ALA A 12 22.50 -3.69 2.84
C ALA A 12 23.22 -4.89 2.19
N LEU A 13 22.50 -5.77 1.50
CA LEU A 13 23.01 -6.98 0.88
C LEU A 13 22.63 -7.04 -0.60
N ASP A 14 23.57 -7.55 -1.39
CA ASP A 14 23.33 -7.89 -2.79
C ASP A 14 23.57 -9.39 -3.05
N GLY A 15 23.13 -9.86 -4.22
CA GLY A 15 23.23 -11.27 -4.60
C GLY A 15 24.66 -11.79 -4.65
N ILE A 16 25.66 -10.93 -4.89
CA ILE A 16 27.08 -11.31 -4.88
C ILE A 16 27.50 -11.64 -3.45
N THR A 17 27.24 -10.70 -2.53
CA THR A 17 27.51 -10.86 -1.10
C THR A 17 26.79 -12.08 -0.54
N VAL A 18 25.53 -12.29 -0.92
CA VAL A 18 24.75 -13.46 -0.49
C VAL A 18 25.33 -14.76 -1.06
N ALA A 19 25.74 -14.78 -2.33
CA ALA A 19 26.38 -15.96 -2.93
C ALA A 19 27.69 -16.31 -2.20
N GLU A 20 28.53 -15.32 -1.90
CA GLU A 20 29.76 -15.51 -1.13
C GLU A 20 29.48 -16.04 0.29
N LYS A 21 28.48 -15.48 0.99
CA LYS A 21 28.08 -15.93 2.33
C LYS A 21 27.54 -17.36 2.33
N LEU A 22 26.91 -17.79 1.24
CA LEU A 22 26.44 -19.15 1.03
C LEU A 22 27.56 -20.11 0.58
N GLY A 23 28.78 -19.61 0.32
CA GLY A 23 29.87 -20.41 -0.19
C GLY A 23 29.67 -20.88 -1.64
N LEU A 24 28.84 -20.16 -2.41
CA LEU A 24 28.65 -20.46 -3.82
C LEU A 24 29.89 -20.04 -4.62
N ASP A 25 30.28 -20.87 -5.55
CA ASP A 25 31.38 -20.59 -6.46
C ASP A 25 30.89 -19.66 -7.59
N VAL A 26 31.32 -18.40 -7.53
CA VAL A 26 30.99 -17.33 -8.48
C VAL A 26 32.08 -17.23 -9.55
N SER A 27 31.70 -17.47 -10.80
CA SER A 27 32.57 -17.32 -11.97
C SER A 27 32.24 -16.03 -12.73
N ASN A 28 33.22 -15.43 -13.40
CA ASN A 28 33.02 -14.21 -14.20
C ASN A 28 33.56 -14.40 -15.62
N HIS A 29 32.64 -14.53 -16.58
CA HIS A 29 32.93 -14.64 -18.01
C HIS A 29 32.22 -13.54 -18.81
N GLY A 30 32.27 -12.30 -18.32
CA GLY A 30 31.52 -11.16 -18.87
C GLY A 30 30.14 -10.96 -18.22
N ARG A 31 29.69 -11.95 -17.44
CA ARG A 31 28.60 -11.89 -16.47
C ARG A 31 28.95 -12.76 -15.27
N LEU A 32 28.33 -12.50 -14.12
CA LEU A 32 28.52 -13.32 -12.93
C LEU A 32 27.66 -14.58 -13.04
N GLU A 33 28.29 -15.72 -12.86
CA GLU A 33 27.73 -17.05 -13.12
C GLU A 33 27.86 -17.91 -11.87
N ILE A 34 26.80 -18.61 -11.50
CA ILE A 34 26.77 -19.55 -10.38
C ILE A 34 26.09 -20.86 -10.82
N LEU A 35 26.21 -21.91 -10.02
CA LEU A 35 25.31 -23.05 -10.17
C LEU A 35 23.90 -22.67 -9.72
N CYS A 36 22.89 -23.30 -10.33
CA CYS A 36 21.52 -23.07 -9.94
C CYS A 36 21.31 -23.48 -8.48
N THR A 37 20.72 -22.59 -7.68
CA THR A 37 20.42 -22.93 -6.28
C THR A 37 19.18 -23.81 -6.15
N ASN A 38 18.39 -24.00 -7.22
CA ASN A 38 17.16 -24.79 -7.14
C ASN A 38 17.47 -26.28 -6.94
N LEU A 39 16.96 -26.87 -5.85
CA LEU A 39 17.22 -28.28 -5.49
C LEU A 39 16.57 -29.29 -6.44
N ASP A 40 15.50 -28.88 -7.14
CA ASP A 40 14.80 -29.73 -8.11
C ASP A 40 15.49 -29.73 -9.49
N HIS A 41 16.64 -29.07 -9.60
CA HIS A 41 17.36 -28.89 -10.86
C HIS A 41 18.81 -29.37 -10.72
N ASP A 42 19.11 -30.51 -11.35
CA ASP A 42 20.46 -31.07 -11.40
C ASP A 42 21.22 -30.52 -12.62
N ASP A 43 21.63 -29.26 -12.52
CA ASP A 43 22.44 -28.60 -13.55
C ASP A 43 23.86 -28.36 -13.06
N THR A 44 24.80 -28.96 -13.78
CA THR A 44 26.23 -28.90 -13.51
C THR A 44 26.92 -27.73 -14.21
N HIS A 45 26.21 -26.93 -15.02
CA HIS A 45 26.80 -25.88 -15.84
C HIS A 45 26.51 -24.47 -15.29
N LYS A 46 27.55 -23.78 -14.82
CA LYS A 46 27.44 -22.43 -14.25
C LYS A 46 26.95 -21.36 -15.23
N ASN A 47 27.19 -21.54 -16.54
CA ASN A 47 26.79 -20.57 -17.57
C ASN A 47 25.26 -20.49 -17.77
N ASN A 48 24.49 -21.37 -17.14
CA ASN A 48 23.03 -21.35 -17.19
C ASN A 48 22.40 -20.46 -16.12
N CYS A 49 23.16 -20.02 -15.12
CA CYS A 49 22.64 -19.25 -13.99
C CYS A 49 23.40 -17.95 -13.81
N VAL A 50 22.73 -16.83 -14.07
CA VAL A 50 23.35 -15.50 -14.01
C VAL A 50 22.98 -14.81 -12.72
N LEU A 51 24.00 -14.46 -11.95
CA LEU A 51 23.90 -13.74 -10.69
C LEU A 51 23.81 -12.22 -10.94
N ASN A 52 22.95 -11.56 -10.17
CA ASN A 52 22.79 -10.11 -10.16
C ASN A 52 22.56 -9.62 -8.71
N LYS A 53 22.38 -8.31 -8.54
CA LYS A 53 22.22 -7.72 -7.19
C LYS A 53 21.02 -8.23 -6.40
N ARG A 54 19.98 -8.73 -7.06
CA ARG A 54 18.72 -9.15 -6.41
C ARG A 54 18.61 -10.68 -6.24
N GLY A 55 19.59 -11.43 -6.73
CA GLY A 55 19.62 -12.89 -6.72
C GLY A 55 20.14 -13.43 -8.05
N HIS A 56 19.57 -14.51 -8.59
CA HIS A 56 19.99 -15.07 -9.87
C HIS A 56 18.82 -15.45 -10.78
N TYR A 57 19.08 -15.49 -12.07
CA TYR A 57 18.17 -16.03 -13.07
C TYR A 57 18.78 -17.28 -13.72
N CYS A 58 18.00 -18.37 -13.76
CA CYS A 58 18.39 -19.60 -14.42
C CYS A 58 17.71 -19.72 -15.78
N PHE A 59 18.48 -19.84 -16.86
CA PHE A 59 17.97 -20.03 -18.22
C PHE A 59 17.36 -21.42 -18.45
N VAL A 60 17.76 -22.43 -17.68
CA VAL A 60 17.24 -23.80 -17.83
C VAL A 60 15.95 -23.99 -17.03
N CYS A 61 15.89 -23.46 -15.80
CA CYS A 61 14.65 -23.46 -15.01
C CYS A 61 13.63 -22.41 -15.46
N ASP A 62 14.05 -21.45 -16.29
CA ASP A 62 13.30 -20.22 -16.62
C ASP A 62 12.73 -19.52 -15.38
N ARG A 63 13.58 -19.34 -14.35
CA ARG A 63 13.15 -18.83 -13.04
C ARG A 63 14.12 -17.80 -12.47
N GLN A 64 13.55 -16.69 -12.01
CA GLN A 64 14.23 -15.72 -11.15
C GLN A 64 14.15 -16.18 -9.69
N THR A 65 15.31 -16.31 -9.06
CA THR A 65 15.43 -16.61 -7.62
C THR A 65 15.95 -15.36 -6.91
N ASN A 66 15.23 -14.92 -5.87
CA ASN A 66 15.58 -13.76 -5.06
C ASN A 66 16.55 -14.16 -3.93
N LEU A 67 17.10 -13.18 -3.20
CA LEU A 67 18.06 -13.41 -2.10
C LEU A 67 17.54 -14.44 -1.07
N GLU A 68 16.28 -14.32 -0.64
CA GLU A 68 15.70 -15.26 0.31
C GLU A 68 15.57 -16.65 -0.31
N GLY A 69 15.16 -16.72 -1.59
CA GLY A 69 15.07 -17.98 -2.33
C GLY A 69 16.43 -18.68 -2.48
N MET A 70 17.52 -17.93 -2.65
CA MET A 70 18.87 -18.50 -2.65
C MET A 70 19.18 -19.17 -1.31
N VAL A 71 18.91 -18.48 -0.21
CA VAL A 71 19.16 -18.99 1.15
C VAL A 71 18.24 -20.18 1.46
N MET A 72 16.96 -20.11 1.12
CA MET A 72 16.00 -21.21 1.32
C MET A 72 16.46 -22.48 0.63
N ASN A 73 16.87 -22.37 -0.65
CA ASN A 73 17.20 -23.56 -1.42
C ASN A 73 18.57 -24.14 -1.02
N VAL A 74 19.57 -23.29 -0.74
CA VAL A 74 20.91 -23.77 -0.35
C VAL A 74 20.92 -24.31 1.08
N CYS A 75 20.21 -23.66 2.01
CA CYS A 75 20.22 -24.03 3.42
C CYS A 75 19.08 -24.98 3.81
N GLY A 76 18.09 -25.23 2.93
CA GLY A 76 16.94 -26.07 3.22
C GLY A 76 16.03 -25.52 4.33
N ILE A 77 15.90 -24.20 4.41
CA ILE A 77 15.14 -23.51 5.47
C ILE A 77 13.89 -22.82 4.93
N ASP A 78 12.93 -22.60 5.83
CA ASP A 78 11.73 -21.83 5.50
C ASP A 78 12.04 -20.34 5.25
N TYR A 79 11.08 -19.66 4.63
CA TYR A 79 11.19 -18.24 4.26
C TYR A 79 11.50 -17.33 5.45
N GLN A 80 10.93 -17.60 6.63
CA GLN A 80 11.12 -16.76 7.81
C GLN A 80 12.56 -16.88 8.34
N LYS A 81 13.08 -18.10 8.42
CA LYS A 81 14.48 -18.33 8.78
C LYS A 81 15.45 -17.79 7.74
N ALA A 82 15.09 -17.82 6.45
CA ALA A 82 15.89 -17.19 5.40
C ALA A 82 16.00 -15.67 5.58
N LEU A 83 14.89 -15.00 5.91
CA LEU A 83 14.89 -13.58 6.25
C LEU A 83 15.69 -13.27 7.52
N GLU A 84 15.55 -14.09 8.57
CA GLU A 84 16.35 -13.99 9.80
C GLU A 84 17.85 -14.12 9.52
N THR A 85 18.21 -15.06 8.64
CA THR A 85 19.60 -15.30 8.21
C THR A 85 20.16 -14.08 7.47
N LEU A 86 19.43 -13.58 6.47
CA LEU A 86 19.83 -12.39 5.71
C LEU A 86 19.93 -11.15 6.60
N ALA A 87 18.96 -10.92 7.48
CA ALA A 87 19.00 -9.82 8.43
C ALA A 87 20.20 -9.93 9.38
N GLY A 88 20.52 -11.14 9.85
CA GLY A 88 21.71 -11.41 10.65
C GLY A 88 23.01 -11.05 9.92
N TRP A 89 23.12 -11.40 8.63
CA TRP A 89 24.28 -11.01 7.82
C TRP A 89 24.36 -9.50 7.55
N ALA A 90 23.20 -8.84 7.43
CA ALA A 90 23.09 -7.40 7.24
C ALA A 90 23.25 -6.59 8.53
N GLY A 91 23.28 -7.23 9.70
CA GLY A 91 23.24 -6.55 11.00
C GLY A 91 21.92 -5.84 11.29
N ILE A 92 20.83 -6.26 10.63
CA ILE A 92 19.50 -5.65 10.78
C ILE A 92 18.77 -6.34 11.92
N ALA A 93 18.46 -5.58 12.97
CA ALA A 93 17.65 -6.08 14.07
C ALA A 93 16.20 -6.33 13.59
N PRO A 94 15.53 -7.35 14.13
CA PRO A 94 14.10 -7.55 13.89
C PRO A 94 13.34 -6.31 14.31
N GLU A 95 12.52 -5.81 13.40
CA GLU A 95 11.56 -4.77 13.73
C GLU A 95 10.41 -5.41 14.51
N LYS A 96 9.90 -4.66 15.50
CA LYS A 96 8.63 -5.02 16.11
C LYS A 96 7.61 -5.06 14.97
N LYS A 97 6.85 -6.16 14.84
CA LYS A 97 5.73 -6.20 13.89
C LYS A 97 4.87 -4.95 14.12
N ALA A 98 4.30 -4.37 13.07
CA ALA A 98 3.23 -3.39 13.22
C ALA A 98 2.09 -3.90 14.15
N ALA A 99 1.96 -5.23 14.28
CA ALA A 99 1.07 -5.90 15.24
C ALA A 99 1.45 -5.73 16.74
N ASP A 100 2.68 -5.32 17.08
CA ASP A 100 3.11 -4.99 18.44
C ASP A 100 3.03 -3.48 18.76
N ILE A 101 2.59 -2.67 17.79
CA ILE A 101 1.99 -1.37 18.10
C ILE A 101 0.62 -1.71 18.68
N LYS A 102 0.46 -1.57 20.01
CA LYS A 102 -0.87 -1.67 20.63
C LYS A 102 -1.85 -0.83 19.80
N PRO A 103 -2.96 -1.41 19.29
CA PRO A 103 -3.94 -0.63 18.54
C PRO A 103 -4.67 0.22 19.57
N VAL A 104 -4.18 1.41 19.83
CA VAL A 104 -4.92 2.35 20.66
C VAL A 104 -4.84 3.71 20.03
N ASN A 105 -5.51 3.81 18.89
CA ASN A 105 -6.57 4.78 18.85
C ASN A 105 -7.76 4.17 18.13
N LYS A 106 -8.95 4.35 18.71
CA LYS A 106 -10.18 4.16 17.96
C LYS A 106 -10.06 5.03 16.70
N PRO A 107 -10.62 4.59 15.55
CA PRO A 107 -10.70 5.46 14.39
C PRO A 107 -11.26 6.83 14.82
N PRO A 108 -10.77 7.95 14.26
CA PRO A 108 -11.19 9.28 14.69
C PRO A 108 -12.70 9.53 14.58
N LEU A 109 -13.37 8.75 13.73
CA LEU A 109 -14.82 8.73 13.55
C LEU A 109 -15.32 7.32 13.85
N SER A 110 -16.35 7.22 14.69
CA SER A 110 -17.05 5.96 14.92
C SER A 110 -17.89 5.56 13.70
N GLN A 111 -18.18 4.27 13.57
CA GLN A 111 -19.07 3.74 12.53
C GLN A 111 -20.43 4.46 12.51
N LYS A 112 -20.98 4.73 13.70
CA LYS A 112 -22.23 5.49 13.87
C LYS A 112 -22.12 6.91 13.30
N GLU A 113 -21.02 7.62 13.56
CA GLU A 113 -20.81 8.96 12.99
C GLU A 113 -20.68 8.92 11.47
N ILE A 114 -20.05 7.88 10.92
CA ILE A 114 -19.91 7.71 9.47
C ILE A 114 -21.30 7.52 8.81
N GLU A 115 -22.14 6.68 9.41
CA GLU A 115 -23.52 6.44 8.97
C GLU A 115 -24.38 7.70 9.09
N GLU A 116 -24.34 8.39 10.24
CA GLU A 116 -25.11 9.62 10.48
C GLU A 116 -24.72 10.76 9.53
N LEU A 117 -23.45 10.85 9.13
CA LEU A 117 -22.95 11.85 8.19
C LEU A 117 -23.09 11.44 6.73
N ASN A 118 -23.62 10.25 6.46
CA ASN A 118 -23.77 9.68 5.13
C ASN A 118 -22.46 9.71 4.34
N LEU A 119 -21.35 9.34 4.99
CA LEU A 119 -20.02 9.26 4.37
C LEU A 119 -19.83 7.91 3.65
N ASP A 120 -20.90 7.43 3.03
CA ASP A 120 -21.20 6.01 2.75
C ASP A 120 -20.01 5.17 2.25
N LEU A 121 -19.93 3.97 2.83
CA LEU A 121 -18.81 3.03 2.87
C LEU A 121 -19.04 1.78 2.02
N GLU A 122 -20.19 1.69 1.34
CA GLU A 122 -20.60 0.47 0.62
C GLU A 122 -19.76 0.17 -0.63
N THR A 123 -18.93 1.11 -1.08
CA THR A 123 -17.95 0.83 -2.13
C THR A 123 -16.65 0.35 -1.51
N PRO A 124 -16.17 -0.86 -1.85
CA PRO A 124 -14.81 -1.26 -1.56
C PRO A 124 -13.87 -0.14 -2.04
N HIS A 125 -13.05 0.39 -1.12
CA HIS A 125 -12.09 1.41 -1.49
C HIS A 125 -10.96 0.70 -2.22
N ALA A 126 -11.01 0.78 -3.55
CA ALA A 126 -9.93 0.34 -4.42
C ALA A 126 -8.75 1.29 -4.17
N VAL A 127 -7.82 0.84 -3.34
CA VAL A 127 -6.54 1.50 -3.15
C VAL A 127 -5.54 0.80 -4.05
N ALA A 128 -4.83 1.59 -4.86
CA ALA A 128 -3.73 1.08 -5.66
C ALA A 128 -2.61 0.66 -4.70
N ASP A 129 -2.39 -0.64 -4.56
CA ASP A 129 -1.26 -1.19 -3.84
C ASP A 129 -0.05 -1.19 -4.77
N ILE A 130 0.75 -0.12 -4.68
CA ILE A 130 1.90 0.09 -5.56
C ILE A 130 3.00 -0.89 -5.15
N THR A 131 3.22 -1.89 -5.98
CA THR A 131 4.21 -2.95 -5.73
C THR A 131 5.58 -2.59 -6.28
N SER A 132 5.66 -1.72 -7.30
CA SER A 132 6.93 -1.24 -7.83
C SER A 132 6.80 0.04 -8.67
N TYR A 133 7.94 0.72 -8.87
CA TYR A 133 8.08 1.85 -9.78
C TYR A 133 8.86 1.40 -11.03
N GLY A 134 8.39 1.78 -12.21
CA GLY A 134 8.97 1.39 -13.49
C GLY A 134 9.30 2.57 -14.39
N ASN A 135 10.35 2.43 -15.21
CA ASN A 135 10.74 3.46 -16.20
C ASN A 135 9.95 3.35 -17.51
N TYR A 136 9.08 2.35 -17.64
CA TYR A 136 8.35 2.03 -18.86
C TYR A 136 6.90 1.68 -18.55
N ARG A 137 6.01 2.00 -19.50
CA ARG A 137 4.57 1.76 -19.42
C ARG A 137 4.26 0.29 -19.70
N THR A 138 3.58 -0.39 -18.80
CA THR A 138 2.95 -1.69 -19.05
C THR A 138 1.49 -1.51 -19.50
N LYS A 139 0.83 -2.60 -19.91
CA LYS A 139 -0.61 -2.58 -20.26
C LYS A 139 -1.49 -2.17 -19.06
N GLU A 140 -1.02 -2.40 -17.85
CA GLU A 140 -1.75 -2.18 -16.59
C GLU A 140 -1.42 -0.81 -15.96
N THR A 141 -0.26 -0.22 -16.25
CA THR A 141 0.11 1.10 -15.72
C THR A 141 -0.45 2.24 -16.55
N ARG A 142 -1.31 3.06 -15.93
CA ARG A 142 -1.84 4.29 -16.54
C ARG A 142 -1.27 5.57 -15.93
N GLU A 143 -0.73 5.49 -14.73
CA GLU A 143 -0.35 6.64 -13.92
C GLU A 143 1.15 6.74 -13.73
N ARG A 144 1.64 7.98 -13.63
CA ARG A 144 3.03 8.30 -13.31
C ARG A 144 3.10 9.09 -12.02
N ASP A 145 4.18 8.90 -11.28
CA ASP A 145 4.51 9.75 -10.15
C ASP A 145 5.04 11.12 -10.60
N ILE A 146 5.33 11.98 -9.62
CA ILE A 146 5.84 13.35 -9.82
C ILE A 146 7.24 13.34 -10.47
N ALA A 147 8.01 12.27 -10.26
CA ALA A 147 9.33 12.09 -10.82
C ALA A 147 9.31 11.47 -12.23
N GLY A 148 8.13 11.08 -12.73
CA GLY A 148 7.92 10.53 -14.08
C GLY A 148 7.96 9.00 -14.18
N TYR A 149 8.07 8.28 -13.06
CA TYR A 149 8.04 6.82 -13.02
C TYR A 149 6.61 6.29 -13.11
N TYR A 150 6.43 5.19 -13.84
CA TYR A 150 5.15 4.47 -13.91
C TYR A 150 4.89 3.70 -12.62
N LEU A 151 3.68 3.85 -12.09
CA LEU A 151 3.23 3.14 -10.90
C LEU A 151 2.73 1.74 -11.30
N ASN A 152 3.47 0.69 -10.91
CA ASN A 152 3.03 -0.69 -11.07
C ASN A 152 2.37 -1.17 -9.77
N GLY A 153 1.17 -1.70 -9.85
CA GLY A 153 0.42 -2.13 -8.67
C GLY A 153 -0.85 -2.87 -9.02
N GLU A 154 -1.46 -3.47 -8.00
CA GLU A 154 -2.78 -4.07 -8.09
C GLU A 154 -3.78 -3.19 -7.35
N ASN A 155 -4.96 -3.00 -7.92
CA ASN A 155 -6.06 -2.41 -7.15
C ASN A 155 -6.54 -3.45 -6.14
N ARG A 156 -6.43 -3.11 -4.86
CA ARG A 156 -6.92 -3.94 -3.77
C ARG A 156 -8.05 -3.24 -3.05
N ASN A 157 -9.04 -4.03 -2.67
CA ASN A 157 -10.17 -3.56 -1.90
C ASN A 157 -9.82 -3.61 -0.42
N PHE A 158 -9.85 -2.44 0.24
CA PHE A 158 -9.68 -2.36 1.68
C PHE A 158 -10.96 -1.90 2.36
N SER A 159 -11.26 -2.48 3.52
CA SER A 159 -12.25 -1.92 4.44
C SER A 159 -11.63 -0.74 5.18
N LEU A 160 -12.45 0.24 5.60
CA LEU A 160 -11.97 1.37 6.41
C LEU A 160 -11.27 0.93 7.70
N ARG A 161 -11.78 -0.13 8.34
CA ARG A 161 -11.16 -0.70 9.53
C ARG A 161 -9.75 -1.20 9.22
N ARG A 162 -9.60 -1.95 8.13
CA ARG A 162 -8.30 -2.45 7.68
C ARG A 162 -7.35 -1.32 7.28
N LEU A 163 -7.85 -0.28 6.60
CA LEU A 163 -7.07 0.92 6.29
C LEU A 163 -6.60 1.61 7.57
N TRP A 164 -7.44 1.76 8.59
CA TRP A 164 -7.00 2.35 9.84
C TRP A 164 -5.95 1.50 10.57
N GLU A 165 -6.06 0.17 10.49
CA GLU A 165 -5.13 -0.76 11.13
C GLU A 165 -3.77 -0.85 10.40
N GLU A 166 -3.78 -0.80 9.05
CA GLU A 166 -2.59 -1.00 8.20
C GLU A 166 -1.98 0.31 7.67
N ASP A 167 -2.79 1.31 7.32
CA ASP A 167 -2.36 2.61 6.77
C ASP A 167 -3.29 3.78 7.20
N PRO A 168 -3.11 4.31 8.43
CA PRO A 168 -3.88 5.43 8.96
C PRO A 168 -3.85 6.70 8.09
N ASN A 169 -2.78 6.91 7.30
CA ASN A 169 -2.65 8.09 6.46
C ASN A 169 -3.59 8.00 5.26
N THR A 170 -3.60 6.86 4.57
CA THR A 170 -4.54 6.61 3.47
C THR A 170 -5.99 6.65 3.97
N TYR A 171 -6.26 6.09 5.15
CA TYR A 171 -7.57 6.25 5.82
C TYR A 171 -7.96 7.74 5.95
N ARG A 172 -7.08 8.59 6.50
CA ARG A 172 -7.34 10.03 6.69
C ARG A 172 -7.61 10.74 5.36
N VAL A 173 -6.86 10.41 4.31
CA VAL A 173 -7.03 10.99 2.97
C VAL A 173 -8.39 10.64 2.38
N ILE A 174 -8.77 9.36 2.41
CA ILE A 174 -10.06 8.88 1.91
C ILE A 174 -11.21 9.53 2.68
N MET A 175 -11.15 9.53 4.01
CA MET A 175 -12.20 10.12 4.85
C MET A 175 -12.32 11.64 4.64
N ASN A 176 -11.20 12.35 4.51
CA ASN A 176 -11.23 13.76 4.18
C ASN A 176 -11.84 14.01 2.80
N GLY A 177 -11.54 13.19 1.80
CA GLY A 177 -12.16 13.25 0.47
C GLY A 177 -13.69 13.13 0.56
N LYS A 178 -14.19 12.12 1.27
CA LYS A 178 -15.63 11.91 1.48
C LYS A 178 -16.31 13.08 2.19
N ILE A 179 -15.67 13.64 3.22
CA ILE A 179 -16.19 14.83 3.91
C ILE A 179 -16.25 16.03 2.95
N MET A 180 -15.22 16.22 2.12
CA MET A 180 -15.19 17.32 1.16
C MET A 180 -16.24 17.16 0.06
N GLU A 181 -16.48 15.94 -0.44
CA GLU A 181 -17.57 15.63 -1.37
C GLU A 181 -18.93 16.00 -0.80
N ARG A 182 -19.21 15.62 0.46
CA ARG A 182 -20.47 15.98 1.14
C ARG A 182 -20.59 17.48 1.37
N LEU A 183 -19.52 18.15 1.79
CA LEU A 183 -19.51 19.61 1.95
C LEU A 183 -19.79 20.33 0.62
N HIS A 184 -19.23 19.85 -0.48
CA HIS A 184 -19.49 20.38 -1.82
C HIS A 184 -20.98 20.25 -2.19
N ALA A 185 -21.56 19.06 -1.99
CA ALA A 185 -22.99 18.82 -2.25
C ALA A 185 -23.91 19.75 -1.43
N ILE A 186 -23.54 20.06 -0.18
CA ILE A 186 -24.28 21.03 0.66
C ILE A 186 -24.20 22.44 0.06
N VAL A 187 -23.02 22.86 -0.39
CA VAL A 187 -22.83 24.18 -1.01
C VAL A 187 -23.67 24.28 -2.29
N GLU A 188 -23.61 23.29 -3.16
CA GLU A 188 -24.42 23.22 -4.39
C GLU A 188 -25.92 23.27 -4.08
N SER A 189 -26.37 22.52 -3.07
CA SER A 189 -27.77 22.53 -2.60
C SER A 189 -28.17 23.93 -2.10
N GLY A 190 -27.29 24.59 -1.34
CA GLY A 190 -27.51 25.96 -0.87
C GLY A 190 -27.69 26.96 -2.02
N TYR A 191 -26.87 26.85 -3.07
CA TYR A 191 -27.04 27.64 -4.29
C TYR A 191 -28.37 27.35 -4.97
N LEU A 192 -28.71 26.07 -5.17
CA LEU A 192 -29.97 25.64 -5.79
C LEU A 192 -31.19 26.23 -5.07
N TYR A 193 -31.26 26.10 -3.75
CA TYR A 193 -32.40 26.61 -2.96
C TYR A 193 -32.47 28.13 -2.88
N SER A 194 -31.38 28.83 -3.17
CA SER A 194 -31.37 30.29 -3.25
C SER A 194 -31.89 30.84 -4.60
N SER A 195 -31.92 29.99 -5.64
CA SER A 195 -32.41 30.32 -6.98
C SER A 195 -33.93 30.57 -6.99
N LYS A 196 -34.43 31.10 -8.11
CA LYS A 196 -35.87 31.32 -8.30
C LYS A 196 -36.63 29.99 -8.28
N GLU A 197 -36.12 29.01 -9.02
CA GLU A 197 -36.66 27.66 -9.17
C GLU A 197 -36.62 26.92 -7.82
N GLY A 198 -35.50 27.01 -7.09
CA GLY A 198 -35.38 26.38 -5.77
C GLY A 198 -36.35 26.96 -4.74
N LYS A 199 -36.57 28.29 -4.75
CA LYS A 199 -37.58 28.92 -3.88
C LYS A 199 -39.00 28.49 -4.22
N GLU A 200 -39.30 28.26 -5.48
CA GLU A 200 -40.60 27.78 -5.93
C GLU A 200 -40.83 26.32 -5.50
N PHE A 201 -39.82 25.46 -5.68
CA PHE A 201 -39.83 24.10 -5.17
C PHE A 201 -40.04 24.03 -3.65
N LEU A 202 -39.35 24.88 -2.89
CA LEU A 202 -39.50 24.97 -1.44
C LEU A 202 -40.93 25.38 -1.04
N LYS A 203 -41.56 26.32 -1.76
CA LYS A 203 -42.97 26.67 -1.54
C LYS A 203 -43.91 25.49 -1.79
N MET A 204 -43.69 24.74 -2.87
CA MET A 204 -44.52 23.56 -3.21
C MET A 204 -44.43 22.46 -2.14
N THR A 205 -43.27 22.30 -1.52
CA THR A 205 -43.03 21.31 -0.46
C THR A 205 -43.36 21.82 0.94
N GLY A 206 -43.91 23.05 1.07
CA GLY A 206 -44.24 23.65 2.37
C GLY A 206 -43.02 23.96 3.25
N THR A 207 -41.82 23.97 2.69
CA THR A 207 -40.57 24.19 3.43
C THR A 207 -40.08 25.61 3.19
N SER A 208 -39.69 26.34 4.24
CA SER A 208 -39.12 27.68 4.06
C SER A 208 -37.62 27.62 3.77
N TYR A 209 -37.12 28.59 2.99
CA TYR A 209 -35.67 28.74 2.75
C TYR A 209 -34.88 28.90 4.05
N SER A 210 -35.44 29.59 5.06
CA SER A 210 -34.77 29.76 6.36
C SER A 210 -34.62 28.43 7.12
N VAL A 211 -35.62 27.55 7.04
CA VAL A 211 -35.56 26.20 7.62
C VAL A 211 -34.51 25.36 6.88
N MET A 212 -34.56 25.34 5.54
CA MET A 212 -33.60 24.59 4.72
C MET A 212 -32.15 25.05 4.95
N LYS A 213 -31.92 26.38 4.96
CA LYS A 213 -30.60 26.96 5.24
C LYS A 213 -30.09 26.55 6.62
N ARG A 214 -30.96 26.47 7.63
CA ARG A 214 -30.57 26.02 8.98
C ARG A 214 -30.13 24.56 8.98
N VAL A 215 -30.85 23.68 8.28
CA VAL A 215 -30.51 22.26 8.17
C VAL A 215 -29.14 22.09 7.48
N LEU A 216 -28.94 22.72 6.32
CA LEU A 216 -27.68 22.66 5.59
C LEU A 216 -26.49 23.17 6.42
N ASN A 217 -26.69 24.26 7.18
CA ASN A 217 -25.65 24.79 8.07
C ASN A 217 -25.34 23.83 9.23
N GLN A 218 -26.34 23.15 9.78
CA GLN A 218 -26.15 22.16 10.85
C GLN A 218 -25.36 20.95 10.34
N GLU A 219 -25.71 20.43 9.17
CA GLU A 219 -25.01 19.31 8.53
C GLU A 219 -23.55 19.70 8.20
N ALA A 220 -23.34 20.89 7.63
CA ALA A 220 -21.99 21.40 7.36
C ALA A 220 -21.14 21.53 8.63
N ALA A 221 -21.73 21.99 9.74
CA ALA A 221 -21.03 22.12 11.02
C ALA A 221 -20.60 20.74 11.57
N GLN A 222 -21.45 19.72 11.43
CA GLN A 222 -21.12 18.35 11.84
C GLN A 222 -19.98 17.75 10.99
N LEU A 223 -20.00 17.97 9.67
CA LEU A 223 -18.92 17.55 8.76
C LEU A 223 -17.59 18.26 9.05
N ILE A 224 -17.62 19.57 9.35
CA ILE A 224 -16.42 20.32 9.75
C ILE A 224 -15.87 19.80 11.07
N ALA A 225 -16.73 19.47 12.03
CA ALA A 225 -16.32 18.88 13.30
C ALA A 225 -15.68 17.49 13.08
N ALA A 226 -16.28 16.65 12.22
CA ALA A 226 -15.72 15.36 11.85
C ALA A 226 -14.33 15.50 11.20
N ARG A 227 -14.16 16.47 10.30
CA ARG A 227 -12.86 16.78 9.68
C ARG A 227 -11.81 17.18 10.72
N LYS A 228 -12.18 17.99 11.72
CA LYS A 228 -11.26 18.35 12.81
C LYS A 228 -10.81 17.11 13.60
N LYS A 229 -11.72 16.17 13.87
CA LYS A 229 -11.38 14.91 14.57
C LYS A 229 -10.35 14.09 13.79
N LEU A 230 -10.44 14.04 12.45
CA LEU A 230 -9.47 13.30 11.60
C LEU A 230 -8.02 13.74 11.80
N TYR A 231 -7.77 15.01 12.14
CA TYR A 231 -6.43 15.61 12.24
C TYR A 231 -6.04 16.03 13.67
N ALA A 232 -6.83 15.70 14.69
CA ALA A 232 -6.59 16.10 16.07
C ALA A 232 -5.58 15.21 16.83
N MET A 233 -4.82 14.37 16.12
CA MET A 233 -3.94 13.32 16.66
C MET A 233 -2.60 13.30 15.94
#